data_AF-A0A8S4DZF8-F1
#
_entry.id   AF-A0A8S4DZF8-F1
#
_cell.length_a   1.000
_cell.length_b   1.000
_cell.length_c   1.000
_cell.angle_alpha   90.00
_cell.angle_beta   90.00
_cell.angle_gamma   90.00
#
_symmetry.space_group_name_H-M   'P 1'
#
loop_
_entity.id
_entity.type
_entity.pdbx_description
1 polymer ?
#
loop_
_entity_poly.entity_id
_entity_poly.type
_entity_poly.pdbx_seq_one_letter_code
_entity_poly.pdbx_strand_id
1 'polypeptide(L)'
;MEGVRVSHQGVKAHTPEGSAGRITQAGLAARSPEGTAAKGMAIKGHEDLWVEIQANTFRNWVNETLKPMNIKVVDLVEDLRDGTVLCALVEALQGRRLKGWSPAPTNQHHKLENVTTALQAIEDDGVKLVNIGNVDIVNGNLKLILGLIWSLIVRYQIGRSKFPPRKLMLSWLQSAIPECRVSNLTTDWNSGVLLSALLDHCKPGIFPHWRELNRHEAVENCRRAMKLAHRELEVPMVLEPEYLASPWLDELSGMTYLSYFLKPGSPGYRTTLEWVNSRLERGITNFTTDWNDGRVANELVRSLGGPALPPNRVRKDPARWEENNQHALDAGKKLGVQPVLSAKDMSTNEVEHLGVMSWATQFRNVRPRPPVHDMLRVALDSTSGRVGEPVSEVGYT
;
A
#
# COMPACT_ATOMS: atom_id res chain seq x y z
N MET A 1 20.58 33.43 -13.27
CA MET A 1 21.30 32.25 -13.78
C MET A 1 20.25 31.21 -14.12
N GLU A 2 20.28 30.74 -15.36
CA GLU A 2 19.16 30.08 -16.05
C GLU A 2 18.62 28.86 -15.30
N GLY A 3 17.30 28.85 -15.12
CA GLY A 3 16.57 27.74 -14.51
C GLY A 3 16.70 26.48 -15.35
N VAL A 4 17.06 25.39 -14.69
CA VAL A 4 17.12 24.06 -15.30
C VAL A 4 15.73 23.68 -15.78
N ARG A 5 15.52 23.68 -17.10
CA ARG A 5 14.34 23.09 -17.73
C ARG A 5 14.39 21.58 -17.52
N VAL A 6 13.64 21.09 -16.55
CA VAL A 6 13.46 19.66 -16.26
C VAL A 6 12.70 19.03 -17.43
N SER A 7 13.40 18.21 -18.21
CA SER A 7 12.81 17.44 -19.30
C SER A 7 13.52 16.09 -19.43
N HIS A 8 12.87 15.16 -20.14
CA HIS A 8 13.28 13.81 -20.58
C HIS A 8 14.77 13.66 -21.04
N GLN A 9 15.52 14.74 -21.18
CA GLN A 9 16.95 14.75 -21.42
C GLN A 9 17.78 14.15 -20.28
N GLY A 10 17.38 14.22 -19.00
CA GLY A 10 18.16 13.66 -17.88
C GLY A 10 18.42 12.15 -18.01
N VAL A 11 17.37 11.38 -18.31
CA VAL A 11 17.47 9.93 -18.55
C VAL A 11 18.24 9.60 -19.83
N LYS A 12 18.10 10.43 -20.88
CA LYS A 12 18.83 10.27 -22.15
C LYS A 12 20.30 10.72 -22.07
N ALA A 13 20.66 11.60 -21.14
CA ALA A 13 22.03 12.09 -20.97
C ALA A 13 22.94 11.07 -20.24
N HIS A 14 22.34 10.13 -19.49
CA HIS A 14 23.05 9.09 -18.75
C HIS A 14 23.16 7.74 -19.48
N THR A 15 22.81 7.68 -20.78
CA THR A 15 23.41 6.67 -21.68
C THR A 15 24.91 6.93 -21.82
N PRO A 16 25.75 5.94 -22.21
CA PRO A 16 27.21 5.92 -21.96
C PRO A 16 28.09 7.06 -22.53
N GLU A 17 27.53 8.14 -23.07
CA GLU A 17 28.25 9.15 -23.86
C GLU A 17 28.14 10.61 -23.35
N GLY A 18 27.60 10.88 -22.15
CA GLY A 18 27.46 12.25 -21.62
C GLY A 18 28.38 12.58 -20.44
N SER A 19 29.33 13.50 -20.60
CA SER A 19 30.27 13.97 -19.56
C SER A 19 29.58 14.77 -18.43
N ALA A 20 29.71 14.31 -17.18
CA ALA A 20 29.13 14.95 -15.99
C ALA A 20 29.99 16.10 -15.43
N GLY A 21 29.36 17.26 -15.18
CA GLY A 21 29.93 18.36 -14.40
C GLY A 21 29.79 18.12 -12.88
N ARG A 22 30.79 18.55 -12.10
CA ARG A 22 30.88 18.34 -10.63
C ARG A 22 30.19 19.44 -9.83
N ILE A 23 29.58 19.09 -8.70
CA ILE A 23 29.23 19.99 -7.59
C ILE A 23 29.94 19.54 -6.29
N THR A 24 30.27 20.52 -5.44
CA THR A 24 31.33 20.55 -4.43
C THR A 24 31.02 19.91 -3.06
N GLN A 25 32.11 19.48 -2.43
CA GLN A 25 32.29 18.59 -1.27
C GLN A 25 31.86 19.14 0.12
N ALA A 26 30.80 19.95 0.22
CA ALA A 26 30.41 20.57 1.51
C ALA A 26 29.11 20.04 2.15
N GLY A 27 28.36 19.14 1.48
CA GLY A 27 27.04 18.65 1.95
C GLY A 27 27.02 17.31 2.69
N LEU A 28 28.16 16.72 3.02
CA LEU A 28 28.27 15.33 3.50
C LEU A 28 28.73 15.24 4.96
N ALA A 29 27.86 15.56 5.92
CA ALA A 29 27.94 14.99 7.27
C ALA A 29 26.68 15.28 8.11
N ALA A 30 25.80 14.29 8.26
CA ALA A 30 25.01 14.04 9.47
C ALA A 30 24.28 12.69 9.32
N ARG A 31 24.75 11.66 10.03
CA ARG A 31 24.07 10.36 10.17
C ARG A 31 23.30 10.38 11.49
N SER A 32 22.05 9.90 11.49
CA SER A 32 21.32 9.59 12.73
C SER A 32 21.13 8.08 12.86
N PRO A 33 21.21 7.48 14.08
CA PRO A 33 21.29 6.02 14.28
C PRO A 33 19.94 5.29 14.32
N GLU A 34 18.81 5.98 14.18
CA GLU A 34 17.48 5.39 14.40
C GLU A 34 16.74 5.17 13.08
N GLY A 35 16.70 3.89 12.67
CA GLY A 35 16.48 3.46 11.29
C GLY A 35 15.03 3.27 10.85
N THR A 36 14.72 3.92 9.73
CA THR A 36 14.15 3.27 8.52
C THR A 36 14.33 4.15 7.28
N ALA A 37 14.86 5.36 7.40
CA ALA A 37 15.34 6.15 6.29
C ALA A 37 16.70 5.62 5.78
N ALA A 38 16.72 5.16 4.54
CA ALA A 38 17.91 4.94 3.70
C ALA A 38 19.09 4.20 4.37
N LYS A 39 19.14 2.87 4.23
CA LYS A 39 20.45 2.21 4.11
C LYS A 39 21.13 2.84 2.88
N GLY A 40 22.07 3.75 3.12
CA GLY A 40 22.75 4.51 2.08
C GLY A 40 23.37 3.57 1.03
N MET A 41 22.82 3.59 -0.18
CA MET A 41 23.51 3.10 -1.36
C MET A 41 24.47 4.20 -1.82
N ALA A 42 25.74 4.08 -1.43
CA ALA A 42 26.78 4.94 -1.96
C ALA A 42 27.13 4.46 -3.38
N ILE A 43 26.70 5.19 -4.41
CA ILE A 43 27.13 4.98 -5.79
C ILE A 43 27.53 6.35 -6.36
N LYS A 44 28.83 6.64 -6.30
CA LYS A 44 29.43 7.88 -6.83
C LYS A 44 29.05 8.07 -8.31
N GLY A 45 28.52 9.24 -8.65
CA GLY A 45 28.40 9.72 -10.04
C GLY A 45 26.97 9.92 -10.56
N HIS A 46 25.94 9.39 -9.89
CA HIS A 46 24.53 9.46 -10.33
C HIS A 46 23.56 9.80 -9.18
N GLU A 47 24.02 10.54 -8.16
CA GLU A 47 23.18 10.96 -7.04
C GLU A 47 22.00 11.85 -7.48
N ASP A 48 22.09 12.49 -8.66
CA ASP A 48 21.07 13.44 -9.12
C ASP A 48 19.80 12.76 -9.66
N LEU A 49 19.92 11.59 -10.30
CA LEU A 49 18.81 11.00 -11.04
C LEU A 49 17.74 10.36 -10.13
N TRP A 50 18.12 9.72 -9.03
CA TRP A 50 17.13 9.19 -8.09
C TRP A 50 16.41 10.33 -7.36
N VAL A 51 17.10 11.45 -7.08
CA VAL A 51 16.48 12.66 -6.52
C VAL A 51 15.51 13.28 -7.52
N GLU A 52 15.86 13.32 -8.81
CA GLU A 52 14.99 13.78 -9.88
C GLU A 52 13.71 12.92 -9.97
N ILE A 53 13.84 11.59 -9.97
CA ILE A 53 12.70 10.66 -9.98
C ILE A 53 11.78 10.93 -8.79
N GLN A 54 12.35 11.07 -7.59
CA GLN A 54 11.60 11.35 -6.37
C GLN A 54 10.89 12.70 -6.41
N ALA A 55 11.60 13.77 -6.80
CA ALA A 55 11.03 15.10 -6.88
C ALA A 55 9.90 15.18 -7.90
N ASN A 56 10.07 14.56 -9.07
CA ASN A 56 9.01 14.49 -10.08
C ASN A 56 7.79 13.71 -9.56
N THR A 57 8.03 12.54 -8.95
CA THR A 57 6.96 11.68 -8.42
C THR A 57 6.16 12.38 -7.32
N PHE A 58 6.85 13.01 -6.38
CA PHE A 58 6.22 13.74 -5.28
C PHE A 58 5.50 14.99 -5.77
N ARG A 59 6.05 15.73 -6.73
CA ARG A 59 5.36 16.85 -7.37
C ARG A 59 4.06 16.40 -8.04
N ASN A 60 4.09 15.29 -8.79
CA ASN A 60 2.90 14.79 -9.45
C ASN A 60 1.86 14.28 -8.45
N TRP A 61 2.30 13.69 -7.33
CA TRP A 61 1.40 13.33 -6.22
C TRP A 61 0.73 14.57 -5.59
N VAL A 62 1.49 15.64 -5.35
CA VAL A 62 0.94 16.92 -4.88
C VAL A 62 -0.08 17.47 -5.89
N ASN A 63 0.24 17.45 -7.18
CA ASN A 63 -0.68 17.86 -8.24
C ASN A 63 -1.95 17.02 -8.30
N GLU A 64 -1.86 15.71 -8.16
CA GLU A 64 -3.05 14.84 -8.12
C GLU A 64 -3.93 15.16 -6.91
N THR A 65 -3.32 15.45 -5.75
CA THR A 65 -4.03 15.83 -4.53
C THR A 65 -4.70 17.20 -4.65
N LEU A 66 -4.05 18.16 -5.31
CA LEU A 66 -4.53 19.53 -5.49
C LEU A 66 -5.43 19.72 -6.71
N LYS A 67 -5.59 18.68 -7.54
CA LYS A 67 -6.44 18.69 -8.73
C LYS A 67 -7.87 19.22 -8.49
N PRO A 68 -8.57 18.87 -7.39
CA PRO A 68 -9.91 19.40 -7.10
C PRO A 68 -9.93 20.92 -6.84
N MET A 69 -8.80 21.50 -6.44
CA MET A 69 -8.65 22.94 -6.17
C MET A 69 -8.12 23.71 -7.38
N ASN A 70 -7.83 23.02 -8.50
CA ASN A 70 -7.24 23.59 -9.70
C ASN A 70 -5.90 24.33 -9.44
N ILE A 71 -5.13 23.86 -8.46
CA ILE A 71 -3.78 24.35 -8.15
C ILE A 71 -2.77 23.42 -8.83
N LYS A 72 -1.79 23.99 -9.52
CA LYS A 72 -0.73 23.25 -10.20
C LYS A 72 0.64 23.70 -9.70
N VAL A 73 1.40 22.72 -9.23
CA VAL A 73 2.80 22.82 -8.83
C VAL A 73 3.69 22.42 -10.00
N VAL A 74 4.61 23.30 -10.36
CA VAL A 74 5.62 23.10 -11.40
C VAL A 74 6.96 22.75 -10.76
N ASP A 75 7.32 23.44 -9.69
CA ASP A 75 8.57 23.29 -8.95
C ASP A 75 8.28 23.27 -7.44
N LEU A 76 8.60 22.14 -6.78
CA LEU A 76 8.31 21.98 -5.35
C LEU A 76 9.05 23.00 -4.47
N VAL A 77 10.23 23.46 -4.88
CA VAL A 77 11.05 24.38 -4.09
C VAL A 77 10.47 25.78 -4.16
N GLU A 78 10.17 26.27 -5.36
CA GLU A 78 9.66 27.63 -5.54
C GLU A 78 8.18 27.75 -5.15
N ASP A 79 7.34 26.77 -5.51
CA ASP A 79 5.89 26.87 -5.31
C ASP A 79 5.45 26.64 -3.85
N LEU A 80 6.23 25.91 -3.05
CA LEU A 80 5.94 25.72 -1.60
C LEU A 80 6.53 26.83 -0.73
N ARG A 81 7.39 27.67 -1.29
CA ARG A 81 8.27 28.59 -0.55
C ARG A 81 7.53 29.64 0.26
N ASP A 82 6.35 30.06 -0.20
CA ASP A 82 5.54 31.08 0.48
C ASP A 82 4.47 30.50 1.42
N GLY A 83 4.42 29.17 1.52
CA GLY A 83 3.51 28.42 2.37
C GLY A 83 2.07 28.32 1.88
N THR A 84 1.66 29.05 0.83
CA THR A 84 0.26 29.05 0.38
C THR A 84 -0.17 27.71 -0.22
N VAL A 85 0.65 27.15 -1.11
CA VAL A 85 0.43 25.82 -1.71
C VAL A 85 0.52 24.73 -0.65
N LEU A 86 1.41 24.85 0.33
CA LEU A 86 1.53 23.89 1.42
C LEU A 86 0.28 23.91 2.31
N CYS A 87 -0.25 25.08 2.65
CA CYS A 87 -1.52 25.21 3.35
C CYS A 87 -2.66 24.56 2.55
N ALA A 88 -2.78 24.88 1.26
CA ALA A 88 -3.82 24.29 0.40
C ALA A 88 -3.71 22.76 0.32
N LEU A 89 -2.48 22.22 0.26
CA LEU A 89 -2.23 20.78 0.26
C LEU A 89 -2.71 20.14 1.57
N VAL A 90 -2.37 20.74 2.71
CA VAL A 90 -2.81 20.23 4.03
C VAL A 90 -4.33 20.33 4.17
N GLU A 91 -4.95 21.41 3.70
CA GLU A 91 -6.42 21.53 3.68
C GLU A 91 -7.08 20.45 2.82
N ALA A 92 -6.49 20.12 1.66
CA ALA A 92 -6.96 19.06 0.77
C ALA A 92 -6.89 17.68 1.44
N LEU A 93 -5.78 17.40 2.13
CA LEU A 93 -5.53 16.12 2.79
C LEU A 93 -6.41 15.93 4.04
N GLN A 94 -6.62 17.00 4.81
CA GLN A 94 -7.40 16.95 6.05
C GLN A 94 -8.90 17.16 5.86
N GLY A 95 -9.33 17.62 4.67
CA GLY A 95 -10.73 17.94 4.39
C GLY A 95 -11.28 19.10 5.22
N ARG A 96 -10.41 19.97 5.75
CA ARG A 96 -10.78 21.14 6.57
C ARG A 96 -9.93 22.35 6.21
N ARG A 97 -10.48 23.55 6.40
CA ARG A 97 -9.72 24.81 6.25
C ARG A 97 -8.79 25.03 7.42
N LEU A 98 -7.59 25.51 7.14
CA LEU A 98 -6.64 25.99 8.14
C LEU A 98 -7.00 27.43 8.54
N LYS A 99 -6.76 27.77 9.80
CA LYS A 99 -7.02 29.12 10.32
C LYS A 99 -5.72 29.91 10.36
N GLY A 100 -5.78 31.19 9.99
CA GLY A 100 -4.70 32.14 10.25
C GLY A 100 -3.56 32.18 9.24
N TRP A 101 -3.68 31.52 8.08
CA TRP A 101 -2.70 31.68 7.00
C TRP A 101 -3.12 32.79 6.02
N SER A 102 -2.14 33.49 5.45
CA SER A 102 -2.29 34.61 4.52
C SER A 102 -2.26 34.14 3.06
N PRO A 103 -3.31 34.41 2.25
CA PRO A 103 -3.38 34.00 0.85
C PRO A 103 -2.44 34.79 -0.08
N ALA A 104 -1.95 35.96 0.37
CA ALA A 104 -1.03 36.80 -0.39
C ALA A 104 0.13 37.25 0.53
N PRO A 105 1.08 36.35 0.84
CA PRO A 105 2.18 36.66 1.75
C PRO A 105 3.16 37.66 1.12
N THR A 106 3.15 38.89 1.63
CA THR A 106 3.97 40.00 1.11
C THR A 106 5.42 40.03 1.61
N ASN A 107 5.69 39.49 2.80
CA ASN A 107 7.01 39.55 3.44
C ASN A 107 7.43 38.16 3.95
N GLN A 108 8.71 38.02 4.33
CA GLN A 108 9.25 36.74 4.81
C GLN A 108 8.55 36.25 6.08
N HIS A 109 8.08 37.15 6.94
CA HIS A 109 7.36 36.80 8.15
C HIS A 109 6.04 36.10 7.83
N HIS A 110 5.22 36.64 6.92
CA HIS A 110 3.98 36.01 6.46
C HIS A 110 4.23 34.63 5.82
N LYS A 111 5.33 34.48 5.06
CA LYS A 111 5.71 33.17 4.50
C LYS A 111 6.02 32.15 5.59
N LEU A 112 6.80 32.55 6.59
CA LEU A 112 7.14 31.69 7.74
C LEU A 112 5.90 31.34 8.56
N GLU A 113 4.98 32.29 8.78
CA GLU A 113 3.71 32.04 9.48
C GLU A 113 2.83 31.04 8.72
N ASN A 114 2.67 31.20 7.40
CA ASN A 114 1.92 30.25 6.58
C ASN A 114 2.47 28.83 6.71
N VAL A 115 3.79 28.67 6.55
CA VAL A 115 4.43 27.36 6.69
C VAL A 115 4.25 26.82 8.12
N THR A 116 4.40 27.65 9.16
CA THR A 116 4.14 27.23 10.54
C THR A 116 2.72 26.71 10.72
N THR A 117 1.71 27.41 10.19
CA THR A 117 0.31 26.96 10.25
C THR A 117 0.13 25.59 9.62
N ALA A 118 0.75 25.34 8.45
CA ALA A 118 0.67 24.04 7.79
C ALA A 118 1.39 22.95 8.59
N LEU A 119 2.61 23.21 9.08
CA LEU A 119 3.40 22.23 9.84
C LEU A 119 2.70 21.86 11.17
N GLN A 120 2.14 22.84 11.89
CA GLN A 120 1.38 22.58 13.11
C GLN A 120 0.16 21.69 12.83
N ALA A 121 -0.58 21.98 11.76
CA ALA A 121 -1.74 21.15 11.39
C ALA A 121 -1.34 19.71 11.02
N ILE A 122 -0.16 19.52 10.43
CA ILE A 122 0.41 18.19 10.12
C ILE A 122 0.77 17.43 11.41
N GLU A 123 1.37 18.12 12.39
CA GLU A 123 1.71 17.54 13.70
C GLU A 123 0.47 17.18 14.52
N ASP A 124 -0.59 18.00 14.46
CA ASP A 124 -1.87 17.74 15.12
C ASP A 124 -2.51 16.42 14.63
N ASP A 125 -2.26 16.03 13.37
CA ASP A 125 -2.70 14.75 12.80
C ASP A 125 -1.76 13.57 13.12
N GLY A 126 -0.78 13.79 13.99
CA GLY A 126 0.13 12.79 14.54
C GLY A 126 1.36 12.48 13.68
N VAL A 127 1.68 13.33 12.72
CA VAL A 127 2.90 13.20 11.90
C VAL A 127 4.08 13.80 12.66
N LYS A 128 5.20 13.06 12.73
CA LYS A 128 6.43 13.53 13.40
C LYS A 128 7.35 14.23 12.40
N LEU A 129 7.55 15.53 12.55
CA LEU A 129 8.40 16.35 11.69
C LEU A 129 9.85 16.41 12.22
N VAL A 130 10.59 15.31 12.07
CA VAL A 130 11.97 15.23 12.57
C VAL A 130 12.90 16.08 11.68
N ASN A 131 13.45 17.17 12.24
CA ASN A 131 14.35 18.11 11.56
C ASN A 131 13.74 18.85 10.37
N ILE A 132 12.43 19.12 10.37
CA ILE A 132 11.76 19.91 9.33
C ILE A 132 11.16 21.15 10.00
N GLY A 133 11.75 22.32 9.77
CA GLY A 133 11.26 23.60 10.25
C GLY A 133 10.67 24.46 9.13
N ASN A 134 9.96 25.52 9.50
CA ASN A 134 9.38 26.46 8.54
C ASN A 134 10.45 27.19 7.70
N VAL A 135 11.59 27.53 8.31
CA VAL A 135 12.75 28.15 7.64
C VAL A 135 13.29 27.25 6.53
N ASP A 136 13.29 25.93 6.71
CA ASP A 136 13.78 24.99 5.72
C ASP A 136 12.95 25.00 4.43
N ILE A 137 11.63 25.12 4.57
CA ILE A 137 10.70 25.21 3.44
C ILE A 137 10.83 26.57 2.75
N VAL A 138 10.82 27.67 3.51
CA VAL A 138 10.95 29.04 2.95
C VAL A 138 12.31 29.28 2.29
N ASN A 139 13.37 28.62 2.75
CA ASN A 139 14.68 28.68 2.13
C ASN A 139 14.85 27.70 0.96
N GLY A 140 13.88 26.83 0.70
CA GLY A 140 13.90 25.94 -0.44
C GLY A 140 14.79 24.71 -0.27
N ASN A 141 14.92 24.18 0.95
CA ASN A 141 15.70 22.96 1.19
C ASN A 141 14.99 21.74 0.60
N LEU A 142 15.32 21.40 -0.66
CA LEU A 142 14.70 20.30 -1.42
C LEU A 142 14.64 18.99 -0.62
N LYS A 143 15.71 18.62 0.09
CA LYS A 143 15.76 17.36 0.86
C LYS A 143 14.69 17.33 1.96
N LEU A 144 14.52 18.43 2.69
CA LEU A 144 13.53 18.52 3.76
C LEU A 144 12.10 18.67 3.20
N ILE A 145 11.95 19.34 2.06
CA ILE A 145 10.68 19.38 1.32
C ILE A 145 10.26 17.97 0.87
N LEU A 146 11.16 17.18 0.27
CA LEU A 146 10.86 15.80 -0.12
C LEU A 146 10.54 14.94 1.11
N GLY A 147 11.26 15.10 2.22
CA GLY A 147 10.97 14.43 3.48
C GLY A 147 9.58 14.78 4.05
N LEU A 148 9.16 16.04 3.92
CA LEU A 148 7.83 16.50 4.30
C LEU A 148 6.75 15.85 3.43
N ILE A 149 6.88 15.93 2.10
CA ILE A 149 5.90 15.33 1.17
C ILE A 149 5.80 13.81 1.37
N TRP A 150 6.93 13.12 1.57
CA TRP A 150 6.92 11.70 1.93
C TRP A 150 6.11 11.42 3.20
N SER A 151 6.29 12.23 4.24
CA SER A 151 5.55 12.07 5.50
C SER A 151 4.03 12.22 5.28
N LEU A 152 3.62 13.13 4.38
CA LEU A 152 2.22 13.27 3.98
C LEU A 152 1.71 12.06 3.19
N ILE A 153 2.48 11.56 2.21
CA ILE A 153 2.13 10.35 1.44
C ILE A 153 1.90 9.17 2.38
N VAL A 154 2.80 8.94 3.33
CA VAL A 154 2.65 7.87 4.33
C VAL A 154 1.39 8.08 5.15
N ARG A 155 1.16 9.29 5.67
CA ARG A 155 0.05 9.57 6.58
C ARG A 155 -1.33 9.46 5.93
N TYR A 156 -1.49 10.00 4.73
CA TYR A 156 -2.80 10.23 4.10
C TYR A 156 -3.10 9.29 2.94
N GLN A 157 -2.09 8.69 2.30
CA GLN A 157 -2.30 7.75 1.20
C GLN A 157 -2.06 6.30 1.60
N ILE A 158 -0.95 6.00 2.27
CA ILE A 158 -0.61 4.61 2.65
C ILE A 158 -1.31 4.22 3.97
N GLY A 159 -1.43 5.16 4.90
CA GLY A 159 -2.09 4.98 6.18
C GLY A 159 -1.11 4.80 7.35
N ARG A 160 -1.61 5.11 8.55
CA ARG A 160 -0.85 5.00 9.80
C ARG A 160 -0.73 3.53 10.21
N SER A 161 0.49 3.04 10.40
CA SER A 161 0.75 1.70 10.92
C SER A 161 1.85 1.72 11.99
N LYS A 162 1.78 0.76 12.92
CA LYS A 162 2.91 0.43 13.80
C LYS A 162 4.03 -0.31 13.03
N PHE A 163 3.72 -0.87 11.87
CA PHE A 163 4.66 -1.60 11.04
C PHE A 163 5.22 -0.70 9.92
N PRO A 164 6.47 -0.92 9.48
CA PRO A 164 7.01 -0.21 8.33
C PRO A 164 6.12 -0.41 7.09
N PRO A 165 5.62 0.67 6.43
CA PRO A 165 4.67 0.54 5.33
C PRO A 165 5.18 -0.34 4.18
N ARG A 166 6.48 -0.27 3.90
CA ARG A 166 7.19 -1.14 2.94
C ARG A 166 6.91 -2.63 3.16
N LYS A 167 6.95 -3.09 4.42
CA LYS A 167 6.77 -4.51 4.76
C LYS A 167 5.34 -4.96 4.44
N LEU A 168 4.35 -4.12 4.74
CA LEU A 168 2.94 -4.41 4.50
C LEU A 168 2.62 -4.44 3.01
N MET A 169 3.12 -3.45 2.27
CA MET A 169 2.97 -3.39 0.81
C MET A 169 3.58 -4.62 0.13
N LEU A 170 4.82 -4.97 0.46
CA LEU A 170 5.47 -6.15 -0.09
C LEU A 170 4.70 -7.43 0.23
N SER A 171 4.22 -7.57 1.46
CA SER A 171 3.45 -8.75 1.87
C SER A 171 2.17 -8.89 1.06
N TRP A 172 1.44 -7.80 0.81
CA TRP A 172 0.27 -7.84 -0.05
C TRP A 172 0.63 -8.15 -1.50
N LEU A 173 1.65 -7.48 -2.06
CA LEU A 173 2.08 -7.67 -3.46
C LEU A 173 2.53 -9.11 -3.73
N GLN A 174 3.28 -9.71 -2.81
CA GLN A 174 3.67 -11.13 -2.86
C GLN A 174 2.46 -12.06 -2.81
N SER A 175 1.40 -11.67 -2.10
CA SER A 175 0.17 -12.46 -2.00
C SER A 175 -0.71 -12.30 -3.24
N ALA A 176 -0.73 -11.11 -3.83
CA ALA A 176 -1.52 -10.78 -5.01
C ALA A 176 -0.96 -11.41 -6.29
N ILE A 177 0.37 -11.34 -6.48
CA ILE A 177 1.07 -11.88 -7.66
C ILE A 177 2.19 -12.85 -7.24
N PRO A 178 1.86 -14.01 -6.63
CA PRO A 178 2.83 -14.92 -6.01
C PRO A 178 3.84 -15.49 -7.01
N GLU A 179 3.43 -15.70 -8.25
CA GLU A 179 4.27 -16.18 -9.35
C GLU A 179 5.38 -15.19 -9.76
N CYS A 180 5.19 -13.89 -9.48
CA CYS A 180 6.16 -12.85 -9.82
C CYS A 180 7.31 -12.71 -8.80
N ARG A 181 7.21 -13.35 -7.63
CA ARG A 181 8.26 -13.36 -6.58
C ARG A 181 8.78 -11.96 -6.22
N VAL A 182 7.87 -11.01 -5.99
CA VAL A 182 8.20 -9.62 -5.63
C VAL A 182 9.10 -9.59 -4.39
N SER A 183 10.27 -8.95 -4.50
CA SER A 183 11.29 -8.85 -3.46
C SER A 183 11.57 -7.41 -3.02
N ASN A 184 11.36 -6.45 -3.91
CA ASN A 184 11.57 -5.02 -3.67
C ASN A 184 10.50 -4.16 -4.36
N LEU A 185 10.53 -2.86 -4.05
CA LEU A 185 9.63 -1.84 -4.64
C LEU A 185 10.41 -0.91 -5.59
N THR A 186 11.53 -1.39 -6.12
CA THR A 186 12.43 -0.66 -7.01
C THR A 186 12.63 -1.46 -8.30
N THR A 187 13.74 -2.19 -8.43
CA THR A 187 14.20 -2.79 -9.67
C THR A 187 13.33 -3.93 -10.19
N ASP A 188 12.59 -4.63 -9.33
CA ASP A 188 11.68 -5.72 -9.74
C ASP A 188 10.62 -5.22 -10.75
N TRP A 189 10.27 -3.94 -10.65
CA TRP A 189 9.21 -3.30 -11.43
C TRP A 189 9.69 -2.76 -12.78
N ASN A 190 11.01 -2.64 -12.98
CA ASN A 190 11.59 -1.94 -14.13
C ASN A 190 11.21 -2.56 -15.48
N SER A 191 11.05 -3.88 -15.55
CA SER A 191 10.69 -4.53 -16.82
C SER A 191 9.26 -4.28 -17.29
N GLY A 192 8.40 -3.70 -16.44
CA GLY A 192 6.96 -3.54 -16.70
C GLY A 192 6.13 -4.83 -16.58
N VAL A 193 6.77 -6.00 -16.47
CA VAL A 193 6.10 -7.31 -16.35
C VAL A 193 5.30 -7.42 -15.06
N LEU A 194 5.89 -7.05 -13.92
CA LEU A 194 5.21 -7.11 -12.62
C LEU A 194 4.02 -6.16 -12.54
N LEU A 195 4.17 -4.95 -13.10
CA LEU A 195 3.05 -4.02 -13.16
C LEU A 195 1.92 -4.61 -14.02
N SER A 196 2.25 -5.18 -15.19
CA SER A 196 1.27 -5.83 -16.06
C SER A 196 0.55 -6.99 -15.38
N ALA A 197 1.27 -7.83 -14.63
CA ALA A 197 0.69 -8.89 -13.81
C ALA A 197 -0.23 -8.35 -12.71
N LEU A 198 0.16 -7.24 -12.07
CA LEU A 198 -0.66 -6.58 -11.05
C LEU A 198 -1.97 -6.02 -11.64
N LEU A 199 -1.94 -5.46 -12.86
CA LEU A 199 -3.17 -5.03 -13.53
C LEU A 199 -4.10 -6.20 -13.76
N ASP A 200 -3.57 -7.31 -14.28
CA ASP A 200 -4.34 -8.54 -14.52
C ASP A 200 -4.89 -9.15 -13.22
N HIS A 201 -4.16 -9.04 -12.11
CA HIS A 201 -4.69 -9.38 -10.80
C HIS A 201 -5.89 -8.50 -10.40
N CYS A 202 -5.79 -7.18 -10.57
CA CYS A 202 -6.84 -6.23 -10.21
C CYS A 202 -8.09 -6.36 -11.11
N LYS A 203 -7.88 -6.59 -12.41
CA LYS A 203 -8.95 -6.78 -13.40
C LYS A 203 -8.54 -7.91 -14.35
N PRO A 204 -8.95 -9.16 -14.07
CA PRO A 204 -8.59 -10.31 -14.91
C PRO A 204 -8.92 -10.10 -16.38
N GLY A 205 -7.95 -10.39 -17.26
CA GLY A 205 -8.08 -10.24 -18.70
C GLY A 205 -7.77 -8.83 -19.22
N ILE A 206 -7.42 -7.87 -18.36
CA ILE A 206 -6.97 -6.55 -18.79
C ILE A 206 -5.60 -6.62 -19.49
N PHE A 207 -4.74 -7.55 -19.08
CA PHE A 207 -3.40 -7.74 -19.64
C PHE A 207 -3.03 -9.24 -19.69
N PRO A 208 -3.71 -10.07 -20.49
CA PRO A 208 -3.62 -11.54 -20.39
C PRO A 208 -2.24 -12.13 -20.73
N HIS A 209 -1.50 -11.49 -21.64
CA HIS A 209 -0.19 -11.96 -22.15
C HIS A 209 1.00 -11.35 -21.39
N TRP A 210 0.81 -10.90 -20.15
CA TRP A 210 1.90 -10.27 -19.40
C TRP A 210 3.11 -11.21 -19.19
N ARG A 211 2.88 -12.54 -19.17
CA ARG A 211 3.93 -13.57 -19.05
C ARG A 211 4.86 -13.65 -20.26
N GLU A 212 4.39 -13.23 -21.42
CA GLU A 212 5.09 -13.32 -22.71
C GLU A 212 5.86 -12.03 -23.05
N LEU A 213 5.76 -11.00 -22.20
CA LEU A 213 6.41 -9.71 -22.44
C LEU A 213 7.93 -9.84 -22.48
N ASN A 214 8.54 -9.22 -23.50
CA ASN A 214 9.98 -9.09 -23.59
C ASN A 214 10.47 -8.09 -22.53
N ARG A 215 11.26 -8.57 -21.57
CA ARG A 215 11.81 -7.76 -20.46
C ARG A 215 12.76 -6.66 -20.93
N HIS A 216 13.33 -6.79 -22.14
CA HIS A 216 14.22 -5.78 -22.73
C HIS A 216 13.46 -4.56 -23.26
N GLU A 217 12.13 -4.65 -23.45
CA GLU A 217 11.26 -3.54 -23.87
C GLU A 217 10.68 -2.79 -22.65
N ALA A 218 11.48 -2.67 -21.58
CA ALA A 218 11.09 -2.18 -20.27
C ALA A 218 10.24 -0.90 -20.30
N VAL A 219 10.72 0.15 -20.96
CA VAL A 219 10.02 1.44 -21.04
C VAL A 219 8.67 1.31 -21.73
N GLU A 220 8.58 0.55 -22.82
CA GLU A 220 7.32 0.38 -23.55
C GLU A 220 6.33 -0.49 -22.76
N ASN A 221 6.81 -1.54 -22.10
CA ASN A 221 5.98 -2.34 -21.19
C ASN A 221 5.42 -1.48 -20.04
N CYS A 222 6.26 -0.70 -19.37
CA CYS A 222 5.84 0.25 -18.34
C CYS A 222 4.82 1.24 -18.90
N ARG A 223 5.08 1.84 -20.08
CA ARG A 223 4.18 2.83 -20.70
C ARG A 223 2.81 2.24 -21.01
N ARG A 224 2.76 1.04 -21.60
CA ARG A 224 1.51 0.33 -21.91
C ARG A 224 0.73 0.01 -20.64
N ALA A 225 1.40 -0.57 -19.64
CA ALA A 225 0.77 -0.92 -18.38
C ALA A 225 0.25 0.33 -17.64
N MET A 226 1.05 1.39 -17.52
CA MET A 226 0.64 2.62 -16.81
C MET A 226 -0.51 3.35 -17.50
N LYS A 227 -0.53 3.40 -18.84
CA LYS A 227 -1.68 3.95 -19.60
C LYS A 227 -2.95 3.14 -19.35
N LEU A 228 -2.83 1.82 -19.29
CA LEU A 228 -3.94 0.93 -19.03
C LEU A 228 -4.45 1.07 -17.59
N ALA A 229 -3.55 1.13 -16.61
CA ALA A 229 -3.85 1.39 -15.21
C ALA A 229 -4.61 2.72 -15.03
N HIS A 230 -4.18 3.76 -15.74
CA HIS A 230 -4.85 5.06 -15.71
C HIS A 230 -6.26 5.01 -16.29
N ARG A 231 -6.41 4.46 -17.49
CA ARG A 231 -7.69 4.45 -18.22
C ARG A 231 -8.73 3.53 -17.60
N GLU A 232 -8.31 2.34 -17.14
CA GLU A 232 -9.24 1.26 -16.76
C GLU A 232 -9.40 1.10 -15.26
N LEU A 233 -8.41 1.55 -14.48
CA LEU A 233 -8.35 1.35 -13.03
C LEU A 233 -8.22 2.67 -12.26
N GLU A 234 -8.27 3.81 -12.95
CA GLU A 234 -8.19 5.16 -12.37
C GLU A 234 -6.91 5.42 -11.56
N VAL A 235 -5.82 4.71 -11.88
CA VAL A 235 -4.52 4.91 -11.23
C VAL A 235 -3.82 6.14 -11.83
N PRO A 236 -3.52 7.19 -11.07
CA PRO A 236 -2.89 8.40 -11.61
C PRO A 236 -1.44 8.15 -12.00
N MET A 237 -0.99 8.84 -13.05
CA MET A 237 0.39 8.77 -13.54
C MET A 237 1.29 9.71 -12.72
N VAL A 238 1.44 9.41 -11.42
CA VAL A 238 2.35 10.18 -10.55
C VAL A 238 3.81 9.88 -10.83
N LEU A 239 4.12 8.70 -11.36
CA LEU A 239 5.45 8.30 -11.83
C LEU A 239 5.44 8.26 -13.37
N GLU A 240 6.56 8.60 -14.01
CA GLU A 240 6.70 8.47 -15.47
C GLU A 240 7.12 7.04 -15.85
N PRO A 241 6.69 6.51 -17.01
CA PRO A 241 7.08 5.18 -17.48
C PRO A 241 8.59 4.95 -17.57
N GLU A 242 9.33 5.98 -18.00
CA GLU A 242 10.78 5.98 -18.11
C GLU A 242 11.44 5.86 -16.73
N TYR A 243 10.85 6.48 -15.71
CA TYR A 243 11.32 6.39 -14.32
C TYR A 243 10.96 5.06 -13.68
N LEU A 244 9.77 4.51 -13.95
CA LEU A 244 9.44 3.16 -13.50
C LEU A 244 10.39 2.12 -14.10
N ALA A 245 10.77 2.29 -15.37
CA ALA A 245 11.71 1.42 -16.07
C ALA A 245 13.18 1.63 -15.68
N SER A 246 13.49 2.68 -14.91
CA SER A 246 14.85 3.07 -14.56
C SER A 246 15.43 2.21 -13.43
N PRO A 247 16.69 1.75 -13.53
CA PRO A 247 17.38 1.10 -12.41
C PRO A 247 17.61 2.04 -11.21
N TRP A 248 17.39 3.35 -11.39
CA TRP A 248 17.53 4.38 -10.37
C TRP A 248 16.22 4.72 -9.66
N LEU A 249 15.14 3.97 -9.93
CA LEU A 249 13.89 4.10 -9.20
C LEU A 249 14.14 3.93 -7.70
N ASP A 250 13.91 4.99 -6.93
CA ASP A 250 14.02 4.93 -5.47
C ASP A 250 12.76 4.30 -4.85
N GLU A 251 12.94 3.75 -3.65
CA GLU A 251 11.88 3.02 -2.95
C GLU A 251 10.68 3.90 -2.60
N LEU A 252 10.88 5.19 -2.31
CA LEU A 252 9.78 6.07 -1.93
C LEU A 252 8.90 6.41 -3.14
N SER A 253 9.50 6.62 -4.31
CA SER A 253 8.76 6.79 -5.57
C SER A 253 7.98 5.54 -5.95
N GLY A 254 8.62 4.36 -5.86
CA GLY A 254 7.96 3.08 -6.10
C GLY A 254 6.78 2.85 -5.15
N MET A 255 6.97 3.11 -3.86
CA MET A 255 5.89 3.04 -2.86
C MET A 255 4.75 4.02 -3.15
N THR A 256 5.08 5.24 -3.57
CA THR A 256 4.09 6.29 -3.88
C THR A 256 3.21 5.88 -5.05
N TYR A 257 3.79 5.36 -6.14
CA TYR A 257 3.00 4.89 -7.27
C TYR A 257 2.20 3.63 -6.93
N LEU A 258 2.86 2.61 -6.36
CA LEU A 258 2.21 1.32 -6.10
C LEU A 258 1.09 1.43 -5.06
N SER A 259 1.17 2.33 -4.09
CA SER A 259 0.11 2.52 -3.08
C SER A 259 -1.24 2.94 -3.67
N TYR A 260 -1.32 3.45 -4.91
CA TYR A 260 -2.59 3.65 -5.60
C TYR A 260 -3.32 2.36 -5.99
N PHE A 261 -2.66 1.20 -5.89
CA PHE A 261 -3.29 -0.12 -6.03
C PHE A 261 -3.73 -0.72 -4.70
N LEU A 262 -3.24 -0.20 -3.56
CA LEU A 262 -3.50 -0.80 -2.26
C LEU A 262 -4.39 0.07 -1.34
N LYS A 263 -4.36 1.40 -1.48
CA LYS A 263 -5.08 2.33 -0.59
C LYS A 263 -6.59 2.04 -0.56
N PRO A 264 -7.34 2.48 0.47
CA PRO A 264 -8.78 2.24 0.53
C PRO A 264 -9.50 2.71 -0.74
N GLY A 265 -10.36 1.84 -1.27
CA GLY A 265 -11.09 2.10 -2.52
C GLY A 265 -10.25 2.00 -3.79
N SER A 266 -8.98 1.60 -3.73
CA SER A 266 -8.17 1.33 -4.93
C SER A 266 -8.55 0.02 -5.64
N PRO A 267 -8.05 -0.23 -6.86
CA PRO A 267 -8.30 -1.46 -7.60
C PRO A 267 -7.97 -2.73 -6.81
N GLY A 268 -6.76 -2.87 -6.28
CA GLY A 268 -6.38 -4.04 -5.49
C GLY A 268 -7.21 -4.19 -4.22
N TYR A 269 -7.55 -3.07 -3.56
CA TYR A 269 -8.45 -3.07 -2.41
C TYR A 269 -9.82 -3.63 -2.75
N ARG A 270 -10.45 -3.11 -3.82
CA ARG A 270 -11.78 -3.56 -4.28
C ARG A 270 -11.76 -5.03 -4.67
N THR A 271 -10.77 -5.44 -5.46
CA THR A 271 -10.62 -6.84 -5.89
C THR A 271 -10.46 -7.81 -4.70
N THR A 272 -9.65 -7.45 -3.70
CA THR A 272 -9.54 -8.26 -2.47
C THR A 272 -10.88 -8.28 -1.72
N LEU A 273 -11.55 -7.13 -1.58
CA LEU A 273 -12.82 -7.01 -0.85
C LEU A 273 -13.94 -7.85 -1.50
N GLU A 274 -14.09 -7.76 -2.81
CA GLU A 274 -15.05 -8.53 -3.61
C GLU A 274 -14.83 -10.04 -3.43
N TRP A 275 -13.58 -10.48 -3.47
CA TRP A 275 -13.27 -11.88 -3.27
C TRP A 275 -13.55 -12.35 -1.85
N VAL A 276 -13.19 -11.57 -0.83
CA VAL A 276 -13.54 -11.92 0.56
C VAL A 276 -15.06 -12.03 0.68
N ASN A 277 -15.82 -11.05 0.19
CA ASN A 277 -17.28 -11.05 0.25
C ASN A 277 -17.91 -12.23 -0.48
N SER A 278 -17.29 -12.74 -1.56
CA SER A 278 -17.75 -13.98 -2.23
C SER A 278 -17.66 -15.25 -1.37
N ARG A 279 -16.96 -15.18 -0.23
CA ARG A 279 -16.75 -16.28 0.72
C ARG A 279 -17.54 -16.16 2.02
N LEU A 280 -18.24 -15.04 2.22
CA LEU A 280 -18.94 -14.73 3.47
C LEU A 280 -20.46 -14.73 3.25
N GLU A 281 -21.20 -15.11 4.28
CA GLU A 281 -22.67 -14.96 4.35
C GLU A 281 -23.06 -13.49 4.54
N ARG A 282 -22.31 -12.75 5.36
CA ARG A 282 -22.43 -11.30 5.54
C ARG A 282 -21.15 -10.61 5.11
N GLY A 283 -21.24 -9.87 4.01
CA GLY A 283 -20.13 -9.10 3.47
C GLY A 283 -19.63 -8.00 4.42
N ILE A 284 -18.38 -7.60 4.15
CA ILE A 284 -17.65 -6.50 4.77
C ILE A 284 -17.55 -5.32 3.79
N THR A 285 -17.28 -4.15 4.35
CA THR A 285 -17.06 -2.89 3.64
C THR A 285 -15.62 -2.40 3.75
N ASN A 286 -14.88 -2.88 4.75
CA ASN A 286 -13.50 -2.47 5.00
C ASN A 286 -12.59 -3.58 5.55
N PHE A 287 -11.27 -3.35 5.48
CA PHE A 287 -10.23 -4.18 6.09
C PHE A 287 -9.74 -3.64 7.44
N THR A 288 -10.53 -2.78 8.07
CA THR A 288 -10.21 -2.21 9.38
C THR A 288 -11.21 -2.72 10.41
N THR A 289 -12.23 -1.92 10.75
CA THR A 289 -13.16 -2.21 11.84
C THR A 289 -14.01 -3.46 11.64
N ASP A 290 -14.31 -3.85 10.40
CA ASP A 290 -15.17 -5.00 10.13
C ASP A 290 -14.53 -6.34 10.52
N TRP A 291 -13.22 -6.36 10.75
CA TRP A 291 -12.45 -7.56 11.12
C TRP A 291 -12.19 -7.66 12.62
N ASN A 292 -12.46 -6.60 13.37
CA ASN A 292 -12.02 -6.47 14.76
C ASN A 292 -12.55 -7.56 15.68
N ASP A 293 -13.80 -8.00 15.48
CA ASP A 293 -14.45 -9.00 16.33
C ASP A 293 -14.00 -10.45 16.05
N GLY A 294 -13.22 -10.67 14.99
CA GLY A 294 -12.76 -11.98 14.55
C GLY A 294 -13.81 -12.86 13.89
N ARG A 295 -15.06 -12.39 13.69
CA ARG A 295 -16.11 -13.14 12.99
C ARG A 295 -15.69 -13.41 11.54
N VAL A 296 -15.32 -12.34 10.84
CA VAL A 296 -14.90 -12.38 9.43
C VAL A 296 -13.68 -13.27 9.25
N ALA A 297 -12.68 -13.12 10.11
CA ALA A 297 -11.46 -13.92 10.06
C ALA A 297 -11.75 -15.42 10.25
N ASN A 298 -12.59 -15.78 11.23
CA ASN A 298 -12.95 -17.19 11.45
C ASN A 298 -13.80 -17.75 10.31
N GLU A 299 -14.78 -17.00 9.81
CA GLU A 299 -15.65 -17.40 8.71
C GLU A 299 -14.86 -17.63 7.42
N LEU A 300 -13.96 -16.71 7.06
CA LEU A 300 -13.08 -16.84 5.90
C LEU A 300 -12.23 -18.12 5.98
N VAL A 301 -11.59 -18.37 7.12
CA VAL A 301 -10.77 -19.58 7.33
C VAL A 301 -11.62 -20.85 7.19
N ARG A 302 -12.84 -20.84 7.73
CA ARG A 302 -13.78 -21.98 7.61
C ARG A 302 -14.24 -22.23 6.20
N SER A 303 -14.48 -21.18 5.41
CA SER A 303 -14.90 -21.29 4.01
C SER A 303 -13.91 -22.07 3.14
N LEU A 304 -12.66 -22.19 3.60
CA LEU A 304 -11.57 -22.92 2.93
C LEU A 304 -11.24 -24.27 3.59
N GLY A 305 -12.07 -24.72 4.53
CA GLY A 305 -11.89 -25.99 5.25
C GLY A 305 -10.95 -25.89 6.46
N GLY A 306 -10.60 -24.69 6.91
CA GLY A 306 -9.78 -24.48 8.10
C GLY A 306 -10.55 -24.73 9.41
N PRO A 307 -9.88 -25.19 10.48
CA PRO A 307 -10.51 -25.53 11.76
C PRO A 307 -10.74 -24.28 12.64
N ALA A 308 -11.43 -23.27 12.11
CA ALA A 308 -11.75 -22.01 12.81
C ALA A 308 -13.13 -22.07 13.53
N LEU A 309 -13.39 -21.10 14.42
CA LEU A 309 -14.61 -21.07 15.24
C LEU A 309 -15.86 -20.91 14.38
N PRO A 310 -16.90 -21.75 14.57
CA PRO A 310 -18.20 -21.51 13.94
C PRO A 310 -18.86 -20.23 14.50
N PRO A 311 -19.80 -19.60 13.76
CA PRO A 311 -20.40 -18.31 14.13
C PRO A 311 -21.00 -18.28 15.55
N ASN A 312 -21.59 -19.39 16.00
CA ASN A 312 -22.18 -19.51 17.35
C ASN A 312 -21.15 -19.59 18.49
N ARG A 313 -19.87 -19.82 18.19
CA ARG A 313 -18.77 -19.85 19.17
C ARG A 313 -17.92 -18.58 19.17
N VAL A 314 -18.11 -17.68 18.20
CA VAL A 314 -17.44 -16.37 18.18
C VAL A 314 -18.07 -15.48 19.24
N ARG A 315 -17.27 -15.02 20.21
CA ARG A 315 -17.76 -14.19 21.32
C ARG A 315 -17.93 -12.74 20.86
N LYS A 316 -19.08 -12.13 21.16
CA LYS A 316 -19.39 -10.76 20.73
C LYS A 316 -18.75 -9.67 21.59
N ASP A 317 -18.37 -10.00 22.83
CA ASP A 317 -17.76 -9.08 23.78
C ASP A 317 -16.40 -8.55 23.28
N PRO A 318 -16.18 -7.23 23.21
CA PRO A 318 -14.89 -6.62 22.88
C PRO A 318 -13.69 -7.17 23.65
N ALA A 319 -13.87 -7.58 24.91
CA ALA A 319 -12.81 -8.19 25.72
C ALA A 319 -12.31 -9.54 25.17
N ARG A 320 -13.04 -10.12 24.20
CA ARG A 320 -12.79 -11.43 23.61
C ARG A 320 -12.41 -11.39 22.13
N TRP A 321 -12.39 -10.21 21.53
CA TRP A 321 -12.02 -10.02 20.12
C TRP A 321 -10.62 -10.54 19.80
N GLU A 322 -9.65 -10.27 20.69
CA GLU A 322 -8.28 -10.80 20.54
C GLU A 322 -8.25 -12.33 20.55
N GLU A 323 -9.01 -12.97 21.43
CA GLU A 323 -9.12 -14.44 21.50
C GLU A 323 -9.75 -15.01 20.21
N ASN A 324 -10.80 -14.38 19.70
CA ASN A 324 -11.44 -14.79 18.44
C ASN A 324 -10.46 -14.69 17.26
N ASN A 325 -9.75 -13.56 17.13
CA ASN A 325 -8.76 -13.33 16.08
C ASN A 325 -7.58 -14.30 16.20
N GLN A 326 -7.09 -14.55 17.42
CA GLN A 326 -6.01 -15.50 17.65
C GLN A 326 -6.37 -16.90 17.14
N HIS A 327 -7.59 -17.35 17.42
CA HIS A 327 -8.07 -18.63 16.90
C HIS A 327 -8.14 -18.66 15.37
N ALA A 328 -8.60 -17.58 14.72
CA ALA A 328 -8.62 -17.48 13.26
C ALA A 328 -7.20 -17.52 12.68
N LEU A 329 -6.25 -16.79 13.27
CA LEU A 329 -4.86 -16.78 12.83
C LEU A 329 -4.21 -18.16 12.95
N ASP A 330 -4.41 -18.86 14.06
CA ASP A 330 -3.85 -20.19 14.27
C ASP A 330 -4.49 -21.24 13.36
N ALA A 331 -5.79 -21.11 13.07
CA ALA A 331 -6.45 -21.95 12.07
C ALA A 331 -5.97 -21.64 10.65
N GLY A 332 -5.72 -20.37 10.31
CA GLY A 332 -5.14 -19.95 9.03
C GLY A 332 -3.72 -20.50 8.80
N LYS A 333 -2.88 -20.54 9.84
CA LYS A 333 -1.54 -21.18 9.77
C LYS A 333 -1.62 -22.65 9.36
N LYS A 334 -2.65 -23.39 9.78
CA LYS A 334 -2.87 -24.79 9.38
C LYS A 334 -3.24 -24.94 7.90
N LEU A 335 -3.67 -23.85 7.25
CA LEU A 335 -3.89 -23.76 5.81
C LEU A 335 -2.66 -23.24 5.04
N GLY A 336 -1.55 -22.97 5.74
CA GLY A 336 -0.32 -22.44 5.14
C GLY A 336 -0.29 -20.91 5.01
N VAL A 337 -1.26 -20.20 5.57
CA VAL A 337 -1.31 -18.73 5.56
C VAL A 337 -0.53 -18.17 6.74
N GLN A 338 0.34 -17.20 6.49
CA GLN A 338 1.17 -16.58 7.52
C GLN A 338 0.67 -15.17 7.88
N PRO A 339 0.24 -14.92 9.12
CA PRO A 339 -0.24 -13.61 9.51
C PRO A 339 0.89 -12.58 9.57
N VAL A 340 0.59 -11.38 9.05
CA VAL A 340 1.48 -10.21 9.13
C VAL A 340 1.27 -9.43 10.43
N LEU A 341 0.02 -9.42 10.91
CA LEU A 341 -0.43 -8.76 12.12
C LEU A 341 -0.61 -9.75 13.26
N SER A 342 -0.47 -9.29 14.50
CA SER A 342 -0.89 -10.07 15.66
C SER A 342 -2.41 -10.03 15.84
N ALA A 343 -2.98 -10.98 16.59
CA ALA A 343 -4.40 -10.95 16.94
C ALA A 343 -4.79 -9.67 17.68
N LYS A 344 -3.90 -9.20 18.56
CA LYS A 344 -4.07 -7.93 19.26
C LYS A 344 -4.16 -6.76 18.29
N ASP A 345 -3.25 -6.69 17.32
CA ASP A 345 -3.27 -5.61 16.32
C ASP A 345 -4.58 -5.61 15.53
N MET A 346 -5.04 -6.79 15.08
CA MET A 346 -6.31 -6.99 14.37
C MET A 346 -7.57 -6.65 15.18
N SER A 347 -7.47 -6.52 16.50
CA SER A 347 -8.63 -6.33 17.39
C SER A 347 -8.81 -4.88 17.84
N THR A 348 -8.07 -3.94 17.26
CA THR A 348 -8.09 -2.51 17.65
C THR A 348 -8.82 -1.64 16.63
N ASN A 349 -9.33 -0.48 17.04
CA ASN A 349 -9.96 0.46 16.10
C ASN A 349 -8.95 1.21 15.22
N GLU A 350 -7.66 1.11 15.53
CA GLU A 350 -6.55 1.69 14.75
C GLU A 350 -5.95 0.67 13.77
N VAL A 351 -6.67 -0.41 13.45
CA VAL A 351 -6.21 -1.41 12.48
C VAL A 351 -5.93 -0.75 11.15
N GLU A 352 -4.72 -1.00 10.66
CA GLU A 352 -4.31 -0.59 9.34
C GLU A 352 -4.75 -1.63 8.30
N HIS A 353 -5.34 -1.16 7.21
CA HIS A 353 -5.99 -2.01 6.21
C HIS A 353 -5.05 -2.97 5.49
N LEU A 354 -3.81 -2.58 5.15
CA LEU A 354 -2.87 -3.39 4.37
C LEU A 354 -2.50 -4.69 5.08
N GLY A 355 -2.33 -4.68 6.40
CA GLY A 355 -1.99 -5.90 7.15
C GLY A 355 -3.10 -6.96 7.06
N VAL A 356 -4.36 -6.54 7.27
CA VAL A 356 -5.53 -7.41 7.15
C VAL A 356 -5.78 -7.82 5.70
N MET A 357 -5.71 -6.86 4.77
CA MET A 357 -5.88 -7.08 3.33
C MET A 357 -4.81 -8.03 2.78
N SER A 358 -3.56 -7.92 3.23
CA SER A 358 -2.48 -8.87 2.91
C SER A 358 -2.82 -10.28 3.37
N TRP A 359 -3.20 -10.42 4.65
CA TRP A 359 -3.58 -11.72 5.21
C TRP A 359 -4.76 -12.34 4.46
N ALA A 360 -5.79 -11.55 4.17
CA ALA A 360 -6.95 -11.97 3.38
C ALA A 360 -6.56 -12.42 1.96
N THR A 361 -5.64 -11.70 1.31
CA THR A 361 -5.21 -11.99 -0.07
C THR A 361 -4.45 -13.31 -0.16
N GLN A 362 -3.70 -13.72 0.87
CA GLN A 362 -3.01 -15.02 0.89
C GLN A 362 -3.97 -16.20 0.73
N PHE A 363 -5.19 -16.10 1.24
CA PHE A 363 -6.19 -17.17 1.14
C PHE A 363 -6.66 -17.43 -0.30
N ARG A 364 -6.49 -16.48 -1.23
CA ARG A 364 -6.74 -16.72 -2.66
C ARG A 364 -5.88 -17.83 -3.24
N ASN A 365 -4.71 -18.05 -2.65
CA ASN A 365 -3.72 -19.03 -3.10
C ASN A 365 -3.88 -20.38 -2.38
N VAL A 366 -4.80 -20.49 -1.41
CA VAL A 366 -5.08 -21.73 -0.68
C VAL A 366 -6.01 -22.60 -1.51
N ARG A 367 -5.61 -23.85 -1.73
CA ARG A 367 -6.50 -24.87 -2.33
C ARG A 367 -7.59 -25.22 -1.32
N PRO A 368 -8.89 -25.02 -1.62
CA PRO A 368 -9.97 -25.36 -0.70
C PRO A 368 -9.89 -26.83 -0.29
N ARG A 369 -10.03 -27.10 1.01
CA ARG A 369 -10.19 -28.47 1.51
C ARG A 369 -11.68 -28.74 1.74
N PRO A 370 -12.19 -29.94 1.45
CA PRO A 370 -13.55 -30.30 1.83
C PRO A 370 -13.72 -30.09 3.34
N PRO A 371 -14.89 -29.60 3.80
CA PRO A 371 -15.19 -29.53 5.22
C PRO A 371 -14.93 -30.86 5.91
N VAL A 372 -14.43 -30.83 7.15
CA VAL A 372 -14.08 -32.06 7.89
C VAL A 372 -15.26 -33.04 8.01
N HIS A 373 -16.51 -32.54 8.04
CA HIS A 373 -17.70 -33.39 8.06
C HIS A 373 -17.92 -34.16 6.74
N ASP A 374 -17.49 -33.61 5.60
CA ASP A 374 -17.53 -34.28 4.29
C ASP A 374 -16.38 -35.27 4.11
N MET A 375 -15.32 -35.15 4.91
CA MET A 375 -14.17 -36.05 4.89
C MET A 375 -14.37 -37.32 5.73
N LEU A 376 -15.43 -37.40 6.54
CA LEU A 376 -15.77 -38.58 7.32
C LEU A 376 -16.47 -39.62 6.43
N ARG A 377 -15.70 -40.53 5.82
CA ARG A 377 -16.25 -41.83 5.40
C ARG A 377 -16.48 -42.70 6.63
N VAL A 378 -17.71 -42.73 7.13
CA VAL A 378 -18.12 -43.75 8.11
C VAL A 378 -18.32 -45.06 7.36
N ALA A 379 -17.32 -45.93 7.39
CA ALA A 379 -17.48 -47.32 6.99
C ALA A 379 -18.08 -48.09 8.18
N LEU A 380 -19.32 -48.55 8.03
CA LEU A 380 -19.94 -49.51 8.94
C LEU A 380 -19.49 -50.91 8.51
N ASP A 381 -18.39 -51.40 9.07
CA ASP A 381 -18.05 -52.82 9.02
C ASP A 381 -18.87 -53.55 10.10
N SER A 382 -20.16 -53.72 9.84
CA SER A 382 -20.99 -54.61 10.65
C SER A 382 -20.94 -56.03 10.09
N THR A 383 -20.26 -56.93 10.79
CA THR A 383 -20.31 -58.38 10.55
C THR A 383 -21.35 -59.09 11.43
N SER A 384 -22.19 -58.35 12.16
CA SER A 384 -23.21 -58.93 13.02
C SER A 384 -24.53 -58.17 12.96
N GLY A 385 -25.56 -58.83 12.43
CA GLY A 385 -26.96 -58.47 12.61
C GLY A 385 -27.59 -59.42 13.62
N ARG A 386 -28.14 -58.91 14.72
CA ARG A 386 -29.06 -59.70 15.54
C ARG A 386 -30.40 -59.77 14.81
N VAL A 387 -30.75 -60.96 14.34
CA VAL A 387 -32.10 -61.27 13.88
C VAL A 387 -33.00 -61.25 15.11
N GLY A 388 -33.96 -60.33 15.14
CA GLY A 388 -34.96 -60.25 16.20
C GLY A 388 -35.81 -61.52 16.23
N GLU A 389 -36.12 -61.98 17.44
CA GLU A 389 -37.09 -63.05 17.68
C GLU A 389 -38.44 -62.72 17.03
N PRO A 390 -39.19 -63.73 16.57
CA PRO A 390 -40.50 -63.51 15.97
C PRO A 390 -41.42 -62.82 16.97
N VAL A 391 -42.08 -61.75 16.52
CA VAL A 391 -43.18 -61.12 17.25
C VAL A 391 -44.26 -62.18 17.44
N SER A 392 -44.45 -62.62 18.68
CA SER A 392 -45.61 -63.43 19.03
C SER A 392 -46.85 -62.54 18.93
N GLU A 393 -47.73 -62.89 18.00
CA GLU A 393 -49.10 -62.37 17.98
C GLU A 393 -49.78 -62.76 19.31
N VAL A 394 -49.97 -61.77 20.19
CA VAL A 394 -50.93 -61.91 21.28
C VAL A 394 -52.29 -61.54 20.70
N GLY A 395 -53.06 -62.57 20.39
CA GLY A 395 -54.39 -62.48 19.80
C GLY A 395 -55.41 -61.76 20.68
N TYR A 396 -56.39 -61.16 20.00
CA TYR A 396 -57.64 -60.69 20.59
C TYR A 396 -58.48 -61.86 21.11
N THR A 397 -58.90 -61.77 22.37
CA THR A 397 -60.26 -62.07 22.85
C THR A 397 -60.54 -61.26 24.10
#